data_AF-A0A8X6U2C2-F1
#
_entry.id   AF-A0A8X6U2C2-F1
#
_cell.length_a   1.000
_cell.length_b   1.000
_cell.length_c   1.000
_cell.angle_alpha   90.00
_cell.angle_beta   90.00
_cell.angle_gamma   90.00
#
_symmetry.space_group_name_H-M   'P 1'
#
loop_
_entity.id
_entity.type
_entity.pdbx_description
1 polymer ?
#
loop_
_entity_poly.entity_id
_entity_poly.type
_entity_poly.pdbx_seq_one_letter_code
_entity_poly.pdbx_strand_id
1 'polypeptide(L)'
;MGNALEIFCDVSREKVRPYVPEELRFEVFRSLHNLSYLGIRATKRLIQDRFIWRSMLKDITKWTRCCIAGQRSKVQRHTVSPIQPFAPTVERFQHIHIDLVGPFPLSDGFTFLLTYSDRYTR
;
A
#
# COMPACT_ATOMS: atom_id res chain seq x y z
N MET A 1 46.68 5.42 16.71
CA MET A 1 45.82 6.18 17.64
C MET A 1 44.44 6.25 17.01
N GLY A 2 43.48 5.48 17.51
CA GLY A 2 42.12 5.49 16.99
C GLY A 2 41.44 6.79 17.38
N ASN A 3 40.98 7.57 16.40
CA ASN A 3 40.22 8.78 16.67
C ASN A 3 38.90 8.37 17.33
N ALA A 4 38.74 8.67 18.61
CA ALA A 4 37.50 8.40 19.33
C ALA A 4 36.42 9.32 18.76
N LEU A 5 35.61 8.80 17.85
CA LEU A 5 34.42 9.49 17.34
C LEU A 5 33.41 9.59 18.48
N GLU A 6 33.21 10.80 18.99
CA GLU A 6 32.13 11.08 19.92
C GLU A 6 30.79 11.01 19.17
N ILE A 7 29.88 10.14 19.64
CA ILE A 7 28.55 9.95 19.06
C ILE A 7 27.51 10.38 20.09
N PHE A 8 26.73 11.41 19.76
CA PHE A 8 25.59 11.81 20.56
C PHE A 8 24.48 10.75 20.45
N CYS A 9 23.97 10.29 21.59
CA CYS A 9 22.92 9.28 21.64
C CYS A 9 21.76 9.75 22.52
N ASP A 10 20.54 9.40 22.12
CA ASP A 10 19.38 9.49 22.98
C ASP A 10 19.21 8.18 23.77
N VAL A 11 19.15 8.32 25.08
CA VAL A 11 19.02 7.22 26.06
C VAL A 11 17.71 7.28 26.84
N SER A 12 16.76 8.13 26.43
CA SER A 12 15.46 8.29 27.08
C SER A 12 14.52 7.08 26.94
N ARG A 13 14.89 6.08 26.15
CA ARG A 13 14.12 4.84 25.91
C ARG A 13 14.99 3.62 26.24
N GLU A 14 14.38 2.44 26.31
CA GLU A 14 15.08 1.16 26.53
C GLU A 14 16.21 0.91 25.52
N LYS A 15 16.06 1.38 24.28
CA LYS A 15 17.08 1.27 23.24
C LYS A 15 17.81 2.59 23.08
N VAL A 16 19.14 2.53 23.13
CA VAL A 16 20.03 3.64 22.78
C VAL A 16 19.86 3.96 21.29
N ARG A 17 19.64 5.24 20.99
CA ARG A 17 19.40 5.71 19.62
C ARG A 17 20.43 6.77 19.23
N PRO A 18 21.41 6.45 18.38
CA PRO A 18 22.39 7.43 17.90
C PRO A 18 21.72 8.57 17.15
N TYR A 19 22.24 9.77 17.36
CA TYR A 19 21.87 10.96 16.59
C TYR A 19 22.47 10.87 15.20
N VAL A 20 21.66 11.20 14.18
CA VAL A 20 22.08 11.11 12.77
C VAL A 20 22.38 12.51 12.20
N PRO A 21 23.65 12.79 11.83
CA PRO A 21 24.04 13.98 11.07
C PRO A 21 23.26 14.11 9.77
N GLU A 22 23.07 15.34 9.29
CA GLU A 22 22.17 15.64 8.17
C GLU A 22 22.49 14.85 6.90
N GLU A 23 23.78 14.69 6.64
CA GLU A 23 24.37 14.05 5.47
C GLU A 23 24.01 12.56 5.41
N LEU A 24 23.80 11.93 6.57
CA LEU A 24 23.55 10.49 6.70
C LEU A 24 22.05 10.14 6.81
N ARG A 25 21.17 11.12 7.07
CA ARG A 25 19.75 10.84 7.34
C ARG A 25 19.05 10.13 6.18
N PHE A 26 19.36 10.53 4.94
CA PHE A 26 18.76 9.92 3.76
C PHE A 26 19.29 8.50 3.51
N GLU A 27 20.55 8.22 3.83
CA GLU A 27 21.14 6.88 3.73
C GLU A 27 20.53 5.92 4.76
N VAL A 28 20.34 6.37 6.00
CA VAL A 28 19.59 5.64 7.03
C VAL A 28 18.16 5.35 6.55
N PHE A 29 17.50 6.32 5.92
CA PHE A 29 16.18 6.07 5.33
C PHE A 29 16.24 5.00 4.24
N ARG A 30 17.14 5.12 3.25
CA ARG A 30 17.24 4.18 2.12
C ARG A 30 17.51 2.74 2.56
N SER A 31 18.39 2.55 3.54
CA SER A 31 18.76 1.21 4.05
C SER A 31 17.60 0.50 4.76
N LEU A 32 16.69 1.24 5.40
CA LEU A 32 15.61 0.67 6.21
C LEU A 32 14.21 0.73 5.54
N HIS A 33 14.03 1.61 4.56
CA HIS A 33 12.72 1.85 3.95
C HIS A 33 12.16 0.61 3.22
N ASN A 34 13.00 -0.11 2.47
CA ASN A 34 12.56 -1.31 1.74
C ASN A 34 12.12 -2.45 2.67
N LEU A 35 12.75 -2.56 3.85
CA LEU A 35 12.36 -3.54 4.89
C LEU A 35 10.98 -3.25 5.49
N SER A 36 10.47 -2.03 5.32
CA SER A 36 9.21 -1.57 5.89
C SER A 36 8.03 -1.70 4.93
N TYR A 37 8.13 -2.57 3.91
CA TYR A 37 7.13 -2.77 2.86
C TYR A 37 6.63 -1.45 2.24
N LEU A 38 7.55 -0.48 2.10
CA LEU A 38 7.30 0.83 1.51
C LEU A 38 6.20 1.65 2.24
N GLY A 39 5.89 1.31 3.50
CA GLY A 39 4.83 1.95 4.28
C GLY A 39 5.32 3.06 5.20
N ILE A 40 4.64 4.21 5.23
CA ILE A 40 5.01 5.37 6.09
C ILE A 40 5.05 4.98 7.56
N ARG A 41 3.99 4.32 8.06
CA ARG A 41 3.88 3.95 9.50
C ARG A 41 4.97 2.97 9.92
N ALA A 42 5.20 1.94 9.10
CA ALA A 42 6.23 0.94 9.34
C ALA A 42 7.64 1.55 9.29
N THR A 43 7.92 2.38 8.27
CA THR A 43 9.22 3.05 8.11
C THR A 43 9.51 3.99 9.29
N LYS A 44 8.52 4.77 9.73
CA LYS A 44 8.65 5.62 10.93
C LYS A 44 9.03 4.79 12.15
N ARG A 45 8.27 3.74 12.44
CA ARG A 45 8.54 2.87 13.60
C ARG A 45 9.94 2.28 13.55
N LEU A 46 10.31 1.68 12.41
CA LEU A 46 11.60 0.99 12.26
C LEU A 46 12.79 1.94 12.48
N ILE A 47 12.73 3.15 11.93
CA ILE A 47 13.81 4.12 12.05
C ILE A 47 13.82 4.76 13.45
N GLN A 48 12.66 5.12 13.99
CA GLN A 48 12.54 5.73 15.33
C GLN A 48 12.97 4.82 16.47
N ASP A 49 12.90 3.49 16.28
CA ASP A 49 13.38 2.51 17.25
C ASP A 49 14.91 2.41 17.29
N ARG A 50 15.62 2.92 16.28
CA ARG A 50 17.08 2.75 16.11
C ARG A 50 17.86 4.06 16.10
N PHE A 51 17.26 5.15 15.63
CA PHE A 51 17.93 6.42 15.38
C PHE A 51 17.10 7.61 15.86
N ILE A 52 17.75 8.76 15.98
CA ILE A 52 17.07 10.02 16.28
C ILE A 52 17.68 11.18 15.49
N TRP A 53 16.84 12.12 15.06
CA TRP A 53 17.26 13.45 14.62
C TRP A 53 16.07 14.42 14.68
N ARG A 54 16.35 15.72 14.60
CA ARG A 54 15.31 16.75 14.62
C ARG A 54 14.40 16.61 13.41
N SER A 55 13.08 16.66 13.61
CA SER A 55 12.07 16.55 12.55
C SER A 55 12.02 15.22 11.80
N MET A 56 12.61 14.13 12.33
CA MET A 56 12.70 12.84 11.63
C MET A 56 11.39 12.30 11.06
N LEU A 57 10.28 12.48 11.79
CA LEU A 57 8.98 12.02 11.33
C LEU A 57 8.51 12.74 10.06
N LYS A 58 8.82 14.04 9.92
CA LYS A 58 8.49 14.84 8.74
C LYS A 58 9.32 14.38 7.56
N ASP A 59 10.63 14.20 7.75
CA ASP A 59 11.55 13.74 6.71
C ASP A 59 11.18 12.36 6.18
N ILE A 60 10.99 11.39 7.08
CA ILE A 60 10.60 10.02 6.72
C ILE A 60 9.27 10.04 5.95
N THR A 61 8.30 10.85 6.37
CA THR A 61 7.02 10.98 5.66
C THR A 61 7.23 11.51 4.24
N LYS A 62 8.03 12.58 4.09
CA LYS A 62 8.34 13.20 2.81
C LYS A 62 9.01 12.19 1.88
N TRP A 63 10.08 11.54 2.31
CA TRP A 63 10.83 10.60 1.48
C TRP A 63 10.02 9.36 1.11
N THR A 64 9.24 8.80 2.06
CA THR A 64 8.35 7.67 1.76
C THR A 64 7.30 8.04 0.71
N ARG A 65 6.72 9.26 0.77
CA ARG A 65 5.76 9.73 -0.23
C ARG A 65 6.37 9.95 -1.61
N CYS A 66 7.67 10.28 -1.68
CA CYS A 66 8.40 10.46 -2.93
C CYS A 66 8.93 9.14 -3.52
N CYS A 67 8.79 8.00 -2.82
CA CYS A 67 9.27 6.72 -3.30
C CYS A 67 8.40 6.18 -4.45
N ILE A 68 8.97 6.07 -5.65
CA ILE A 68 8.27 5.58 -6.85
C ILE A 68 7.75 4.14 -6.66
N ALA A 69 8.56 3.25 -6.06
CA ALA A 69 8.13 1.89 -5.77
C ALA A 69 6.92 1.89 -4.82
N GLY A 70 6.96 2.71 -3.77
CA GLY A 70 5.86 2.88 -2.82
C GLY A 70 4.59 3.42 -3.48
N GLN A 71 4.73 4.44 -4.33
CA GLN A 71 3.62 5.03 -5.10
C GLN A 71 2.96 4.03 -6.05
N ARG A 72 3.74 3.21 -6.75
CA ARG A 72 3.21 2.19 -7.68
C ARG A 72 2.55 1.02 -6.96
N SER A 73 3.09 0.63 -5.81
CA SER A 73 2.60 -0.54 -5.04
C SER A 73 1.26 -0.30 -4.35
N LYS A 74 0.86 0.96 -4.15
CA LYS A 74 -0.38 1.29 -3.42
C LYS A 74 -1.36 2.00 -4.32
N VAL A 75 -2.50 1.37 -4.55
CA VAL A 75 -3.69 2.06 -5.06
C VAL A 75 -4.15 3.04 -3.98
N GLN A 76 -3.88 4.34 -4.17
CA GLN A 76 -4.29 5.40 -3.24
C GLN A 76 -5.70 5.94 -3.55
N ARG A 77 -6.15 5.77 -4.80
CA ARG A 77 -7.44 6.25 -5.27
C ARG A 77 -8.01 5.21 -6.21
N HIS A 78 -9.19 4.70 -5.86
CA HIS A 78 -10.01 3.99 -6.82
C HIS A 78 -10.68 5.05 -7.70
N THR A 79 -10.48 4.97 -9.01
CA THR A 79 -11.31 5.73 -9.94
C THR A 79 -12.69 5.09 -9.92
N VAL A 80 -13.63 5.72 -9.21
CA VAL A 80 -15.04 5.32 -9.24
C VAL A 80 -15.68 6.12 -10.37
N SER A 81 -15.91 5.46 -11.51
CA SER A 81 -16.73 6.03 -12.56
C SER A 81 -18.17 6.21 -12.05
N PRO A 82 -18.88 7.29 -12.41
CA PRO A 82 -20.29 7.41 -12.10
C PRO A 82 -21.06 6.20 -12.66
N ILE A 83 -22.00 5.67 -11.87
CA ILE A 83 -22.90 4.62 -12.35
C ILE A 83 -23.74 5.23 -13.47
N GLN A 84 -23.62 4.68 -14.68
CA GLN A 84 -24.45 5.08 -15.81
C GLN A 84 -25.61 4.11 -15.97
N PRO A 85 -26.85 4.61 -16.13
CA PRO A 85 -27.97 3.76 -16.46
C PRO A 85 -27.79 3.25 -17.89
N PHE A 86 -28.00 1.96 -18.10
CA PHE A 86 -28.10 1.42 -19.45
C PHE A 86 -29.43 1.85 -20.09
N ALA A 87 -29.43 2.16 -21.40
CA ALA A 87 -30.67 2.48 -22.13
C ALA A 87 -31.69 1.33 -22.07
N PRO A 88 -33.01 1.58 -21.97
CA PRO A 88 -34.03 0.52 -22.03
C PRO A 88 -33.89 -0.30 -23.31
N THR A 89 -34.05 -1.61 -23.22
CA THR A 89 -34.09 -2.48 -24.41
C THR A 89 -35.47 -2.40 -25.04
N VAL A 90 -35.52 -2.45 -26.38
CA VAL A 90 -36.78 -2.35 -27.14
C VAL A 90 -37.30 -3.71 -27.59
N GLU A 91 -36.45 -4.74 -27.57
CA GLU A 91 -36.79 -6.10 -27.97
C GLU A 91 -36.01 -7.15 -27.17
N ARG A 92 -36.50 -8.40 -27.20
CA ARG A 92 -35.86 -9.55 -26.53
C ARG A 92 -34.48 -9.83 -27.10
N PHE A 93 -33.58 -10.31 -26.24
CA PHE A 93 -32.21 -10.73 -26.60
C PHE A 93 -31.28 -9.61 -27.10
N GLN A 94 -31.69 -8.34 -27.00
CA GLN A 94 -30.83 -7.20 -27.37
C GLN A 94 -29.65 -7.03 -26.40
N HIS A 95 -29.88 -7.21 -25.10
CA HIS A 95 -28.86 -7.17 -24.06
C HIS A 95 -29.05 -8.32 -23.08
N ILE A 96 -28.07 -9.22 -23.03
CA ILE A 96 -28.04 -10.37 -22.13
C ILE A 96 -26.89 -10.18 -21.15
N HIS A 97 -27.21 -10.17 -19.86
CA HIS A 97 -26.21 -10.25 -18.80
C HIS A 97 -25.82 -11.71 -18.62
N ILE A 98 -24.54 -12.02 -18.75
CA ILE A 98 -23.99 -13.36 -18.54
C ILE A 98 -23.00 -13.27 -17.39
N ASP A 99 -23.15 -14.14 -16.39
CA ASP A 99 -22.26 -14.19 -15.23
C ASP A 99 -21.95 -15.63 -14.82
N LEU A 100 -20.77 -15.85 -14.25
CA LEU A 100 -20.33 -17.14 -13.74
C LEU A 100 -20.25 -17.09 -12.23
N VAL A 101 -21.19 -17.75 -11.57
CA VAL A 101 -21.33 -17.70 -10.11
C VAL A 101 -20.63 -18.92 -9.50
N GLY A 102 -19.75 -18.68 -8.53
CA GLY A 102 -19.08 -19.74 -7.78
C GLY A 102 -17.77 -19.28 -7.10
N PRO A 103 -16.96 -20.23 -6.60
CA PRO A 103 -17.18 -21.68 -6.63
C PRO A 103 -18.18 -22.16 -5.57
N PHE A 104 -18.94 -23.21 -5.90
CA PHE A 104 -19.84 -23.96 -5.03
C PHE A 104 -19.27 -25.35 -4.71
N PRO A 105 -19.84 -26.07 -3.72
CA PRO A 105 -19.52 -27.49 -3.52
C PRO A 105 -19.66 -28.30 -4.82
N LEU A 106 -18.81 -29.29 -4.98
CA LEU A 106 -18.79 -30.14 -6.17
C LEU A 106 -20.13 -30.85 -6.35
N SER A 107 -20.75 -30.68 -7.51
CA SER A 107 -21.96 -31.38 -7.91
C SER A 107 -21.73 -31.94 -9.31
N ASP A 108 -21.69 -33.26 -9.44
CA ASP A 108 -21.49 -33.96 -10.72
C ASP A 108 -20.26 -33.48 -11.51
N GLY A 109 -19.17 -33.16 -10.80
CA GLY A 109 -17.94 -32.67 -11.42
C GLY A 109 -17.91 -31.16 -11.73
N PHE A 110 -18.97 -30.41 -11.43
CA PHE A 110 -19.05 -28.97 -11.66
C PHE A 110 -19.08 -28.18 -10.34
N THR A 111 -18.53 -26.97 -10.35
CA THR A 111 -18.45 -26.06 -9.18
C THR A 111 -18.93 -24.63 -9.49
N PHE A 112 -19.35 -24.36 -10.72
CA PHE A 112 -19.80 -23.04 -11.15
C PHE A 112 -21.13 -23.13 -11.88
N LEU A 113 -21.92 -22.07 -11.77
CA LEU A 113 -23.18 -21.90 -12.49
C LEU A 113 -23.02 -20.78 -13.51
N LEU A 114 -23.24 -21.07 -14.79
CA LEU A 114 -23.39 -20.03 -15.81
C LEU A 114 -24.81 -19.49 -15.76
N THR A 115 -24.95 -18.20 -15.49
CA THR A 115 -26.23 -17.51 -15.44
C THR A 115 -26.35 -16.56 -16.62
N TYR A 116 -27.56 -16.47 -17.18
CA TYR A 116 -27.89 -15.52 -18.23
C TYR A 116 -29.24 -14.86 -17.92
N SER A 117 -29.34 -13.54 -18.09
CA SER A 117 -30.57 -12.78 -17.89
C SER A 117 -30.77 -11.80 -19.05
N ASP A 118 -31.90 -11.94 -19.75
CA ASP A 118 -32.31 -10.99 -20.79
C ASP A 118 -32.96 -9.76 -20.15
N ARG A 119 -32.32 -8.61 -20.35
CA ARG A 119 -32.72 -7.33 -19.74
C ARG A 119 -34.06 -6.81 -20.25
N TYR A 120 -34.54 -7.29 -21.40
CA TYR A 120 -35.88 -6.95 -21.85
C TYR A 120 -36.98 -7.59 -20.97
N THR A 121 -36.71 -8.78 -20.44
CA THR A 121 -37.70 -9.54 -19.67
C THR A 121 -37.57 -9.41 -18.16
N ARG A 122 -36.44 -8.89 -17.66
CA ARG A 122 -36.14 -8.71 -16.23
C ARG A 122 -35.26 -7.50 -15.98
#